data_AF-A0A0B3ARF7-F1
#
_entry.id   AF-A0A0B3ARF7-F1
#
_cell.length_a   1.000
_cell.length_b   1.000
_cell.length_c   1.000
_cell.angle_alpha   90.00
_cell.angle_beta   90.00
_cell.angle_gamma   90.00
#
_symmetry.space_group_name_H-M   'P 1'
#
loop_
_entity.id
_entity.type
_entity.pdbx_description
1 polymer ?
#
loop_
_entity_poly.entity_id
_entity_poly.type
_entity_poly.pdbx_seq_one_letter_code
_entity_poly.pdbx_strand_id
1 'polypeptide(L)'
;MLIAKTYIKISMHHTLSYEKANVYKGINERAEGEWTDTMKERITITLDDRLLAQIDKRIDGADIKNRSQEIELLLSDALGLNIPSKAVILVGGKGTRLRPLTDKMPKGLIPVQGKPITEHLFDLLKKHGIRDVILSTGHLRDRFRERFGDGSKIGMNISYVEEAEPLGTAGPLRLARSLLKESFIVSNGDELKDINIPRMFRLHRRKDALATIALTSVQDPSAYGVARLDGSRIVEFVEKPKRENAPSNLINAGFYILEPEVLDMIHPGFSMLEKDVFPKLAKEGRLRGFPFAGQWFDVGTHERLALAEKKWKGISSGDEGDEE
;
A
#
# COMPACT_ATOMS: atom_id res chain seq x y z
N MET A 1 -42.67 -36.10 4.08
CA MET A 1 -41.71 -35.07 4.52
C MET A 1 -40.33 -35.49 4.06
N LEU A 2 -39.96 -35.16 2.81
CA LEU A 2 -38.64 -35.44 2.24
C LEU A 2 -37.83 -34.14 2.22
N ILE A 3 -36.68 -34.17 2.87
CA ILE A 3 -35.71 -33.08 2.94
C ILE A 3 -34.98 -33.03 1.59
N ALA A 4 -35.20 -31.97 0.82
CA ALA A 4 -34.46 -31.73 -0.42
C ALA A 4 -33.02 -31.34 -0.08
N LYS A 5 -32.05 -32.20 -0.42
CA LYS A 5 -30.63 -31.85 -0.42
C LYS A 5 -30.34 -31.01 -1.66
N THR A 6 -30.03 -29.74 -1.47
CA THR A 6 -29.51 -28.85 -2.50
C THR A 6 -28.08 -29.28 -2.84
N TYR A 7 -27.87 -29.90 -3.99
CA TYR A 7 -26.54 -30.14 -4.54
C TYR A 7 -26.16 -28.97 -5.47
N ILE A 8 -25.01 -28.35 -5.23
CA ILE A 8 -24.37 -27.45 -6.19
C ILE A 8 -23.89 -28.32 -7.36
N LYS A 9 -24.54 -28.19 -8.51
CA LYS A 9 -24.11 -28.86 -9.75
C LYS A 9 -23.12 -27.94 -10.47
N ILE A 10 -21.83 -28.12 -10.23
CA ILE A 10 -20.78 -27.52 -11.07
C ILE A 10 -20.79 -28.28 -12.40
N SER A 11 -21.42 -27.71 -13.43
CA SER A 11 -21.36 -28.25 -14.78
C SER A 11 -20.25 -27.51 -15.52
N MET A 12 -19.09 -28.15 -15.69
CA MET A 12 -18.09 -27.68 -16.66
C MET A 12 -18.60 -28.01 -18.06
N HIS A 13 -19.25 -27.05 -18.71
CA HIS A 13 -19.44 -27.12 -20.15
C HIS A 13 -18.16 -26.64 -20.84
N HIS A 14 -17.40 -27.58 -21.42
CA HIS A 14 -16.51 -27.26 -22.52
C HIS A 14 -17.38 -26.86 -23.71
N THR A 15 -17.67 -25.58 -23.85
CA THR A 15 -18.26 -25.05 -25.07
C THR A 15 -17.13 -24.86 -26.07
N LEU A 16 -16.97 -25.84 -26.97
CA LEU A 16 -16.28 -25.62 -28.25
C LEU A 16 -17.08 -24.56 -29.03
N SER A 17 -16.70 -23.28 -28.90
CA SER A 17 -17.08 -22.29 -29.91
C SER A 17 -15.94 -22.13 -30.91
N TYR A 18 -16.05 -22.86 -32.03
CA TYR A 18 -15.70 -22.30 -33.35
C TYR A 18 -16.46 -20.95 -33.48
N GLU A 19 -15.91 -19.81 -33.89
CA GLU A 19 -14.88 -19.52 -34.88
C GLU A 19 -13.85 -18.49 -34.37
N LYS A 20 -12.57 -18.79 -34.62
CA LYS A 20 -11.51 -17.78 -34.77
C LYS A 20 -11.69 -17.10 -36.13
N ALA A 21 -12.29 -15.91 -36.18
CA ALA A 21 -11.98 -14.82 -37.11
C ALA A 21 -13.02 -13.70 -36.98
N ASN A 22 -12.60 -12.44 -37.14
CA ASN A 22 -13.43 -11.27 -37.50
C ASN A 22 -13.99 -10.30 -36.44
N VAL A 23 -13.45 -10.19 -35.21
CA VAL A 23 -13.78 -9.01 -34.35
C VAL A 23 -12.57 -8.17 -33.92
N TYR A 24 -11.32 -8.58 -34.21
CA TYR A 24 -10.12 -7.76 -33.94
C TYR A 24 -9.11 -7.80 -35.09
N LYS A 25 -9.57 -7.56 -36.33
CA LYS A 25 -8.68 -7.46 -37.51
C LYS A 25 -8.48 -6.02 -38.02
N GLY A 26 -8.73 -5.02 -37.18
CA GLY A 26 -8.71 -3.61 -37.58
C GLY A 26 -7.84 -2.64 -36.77
N ILE A 27 -7.10 -3.09 -35.75
CA ILE A 27 -6.22 -2.19 -34.95
C ILE A 27 -4.97 -2.94 -34.50
N ASN A 28 -4.26 -3.60 -35.42
CA ASN A 28 -3.00 -4.27 -35.08
C ASN A 28 -1.95 -4.12 -36.17
N GLU A 29 -1.75 -2.87 -36.62
CA GLU A 29 -0.53 -2.46 -37.28
C GLU A 29 -0.08 -1.16 -36.62
N ARG A 30 1.10 -1.19 -35.98
CA ARG A 30 1.76 -0.12 -35.17
C ARG A 30 1.48 -0.13 -33.67
N ALA A 31 2.00 -1.13 -32.98
CA ALA A 31 2.62 -0.95 -31.66
C ALA A 31 3.53 -2.16 -31.39
N GLU A 32 4.79 -2.08 -31.81
CA GLU A 32 5.85 -2.90 -31.24
C GLU A 32 6.06 -2.42 -29.80
N GLY A 33 5.43 -3.11 -28.87
CA GLY A 33 5.61 -2.94 -27.43
C GLY A 33 5.09 -4.20 -26.78
N GLU A 34 5.98 -4.95 -26.16
CA GLU A 34 5.69 -6.22 -25.49
C GLU A 34 4.61 -6.01 -24.42
N TRP A 35 3.38 -6.37 -24.76
CA TRP A 35 2.33 -6.61 -23.78
C TRP A 35 2.53 -8.03 -23.26
N THR A 36 2.96 -8.17 -22.02
CA THR A 36 2.83 -9.42 -21.27
C THR A 36 1.36 -9.57 -20.87
N ASP A 37 0.49 -9.84 -21.86
CA ASP A 37 -0.90 -10.23 -21.60
C ASP A 37 -0.85 -11.60 -20.91
N THR A 38 -1.01 -11.60 -19.58
CA THR A 38 -1.20 -12.83 -18.82
C THR A 38 -2.48 -13.47 -19.35
N MET A 39 -2.36 -14.61 -20.04
CA MET A 39 -3.49 -15.30 -20.65
C MET A 39 -4.60 -15.49 -19.62
N LYS A 40 -5.69 -14.72 -19.75
CA LYS A 40 -6.86 -14.87 -18.91
C LYS A 40 -7.78 -15.95 -19.48
N GLU A 41 -8.16 -16.90 -18.65
CA GLU A 41 -9.19 -17.86 -19.01
C GLU A 41 -10.57 -17.20 -18.95
N ARG A 42 -11.39 -17.47 -19.97
CA ARG A 42 -12.77 -16.99 -20.01
C ARG A 42 -13.69 -18.02 -19.39
N ILE A 43 -14.47 -17.58 -18.41
CA ILE A 43 -15.55 -18.38 -17.80
C ILE A 43 -16.90 -17.72 -18.11
N THR A 44 -17.95 -18.53 -18.14
CA THR A 44 -19.34 -18.06 -18.22
C THR A 44 -20.00 -18.28 -16.87
N ILE A 45 -20.60 -17.23 -16.32
CA ILE A 45 -21.33 -17.27 -15.05
C ILE A 45 -22.72 -16.68 -15.26
N THR A 46 -23.72 -17.24 -14.57
CA THR A 46 -25.10 -16.70 -14.55
C THR A 46 -25.30 -15.97 -13.23
N LEU A 47 -25.66 -14.69 -13.29
CA LEU A 47 -25.93 -13.84 -12.13
C LEU A 47 -27.38 -13.36 -12.17
N ASP A 48 -28.01 -13.20 -11.02
CA ASP A 48 -29.36 -12.62 -10.96
C ASP A 48 -29.34 -11.09 -11.18
N ASP A 49 -30.48 -10.53 -11.58
CA ASP A 49 -30.61 -9.11 -11.92
C ASP A 49 -30.26 -8.17 -10.76
N ARG A 50 -30.48 -8.59 -9.50
CA ARG A 50 -30.16 -7.74 -8.34
C ARG A 50 -28.66 -7.65 -8.17
N LEU A 51 -27.95 -8.78 -8.29
CA LEU A 51 -26.49 -8.79 -8.21
C LEU A 51 -25.86 -8.03 -9.38
N LEU A 52 -26.38 -8.19 -10.60
CA LEU A 52 -25.94 -7.41 -11.77
C LEU A 52 -26.11 -5.90 -11.55
N ALA A 53 -27.25 -5.48 -11.00
CA ALA A 53 -27.48 -4.07 -10.69
C ALA A 53 -26.52 -3.52 -9.61
N GLN A 54 -26.06 -4.35 -8.67
CA GLN A 54 -25.05 -3.95 -7.69
C GLN A 54 -23.66 -3.82 -8.33
N ILE A 55 -23.30 -4.72 -9.24
CA ILE A 55 -22.06 -4.64 -10.02
C ILE A 55 -22.04 -3.35 -10.85
N ASP A 56 -23.14 -3.04 -11.55
CA ASP A 56 -23.23 -1.86 -12.41
C ASP A 56 -23.03 -0.54 -11.65
N LYS A 57 -23.53 -0.45 -10.41
CA LYS A 57 -23.34 0.73 -9.55
C LYS A 57 -21.89 0.99 -9.18
N ARG A 58 -21.01 0.00 -9.28
CA ARG A 58 -19.59 0.11 -8.95
C ARG A 58 -18.70 0.44 -10.14
N ILE A 59 -19.26 0.44 -11.35
CA ILE A 59 -18.53 0.78 -12.57
C ILE A 59 -18.46 2.31 -12.68
N ASP A 60 -17.26 2.85 -12.43
CA ASP A 60 -16.99 4.29 -12.49
C ASP A 60 -16.49 4.77 -13.87
N GLY A 61 -16.17 3.83 -14.77
CA GLY A 61 -15.61 4.13 -16.10
C GLY A 61 -14.15 4.59 -16.09
N ALA A 62 -13.58 4.87 -14.92
CA ALA A 62 -12.22 5.32 -14.72
C ALA A 62 -11.31 4.15 -14.28
N ASP A 63 -11.52 3.65 -13.06
CA ASP A 63 -10.74 2.55 -12.47
C ASP A 63 -11.35 1.18 -12.81
N ILE A 64 -12.67 1.12 -12.90
CA ILE A 64 -13.49 -0.05 -13.23
C ILE A 64 -14.29 0.27 -14.49
N LYS A 65 -13.86 -0.30 -15.63
CA LYS A 65 -14.39 0.06 -16.95
C LYS A 65 -15.60 -0.74 -17.39
N ASN A 66 -15.77 -1.94 -16.83
CA ASN A 66 -16.84 -2.86 -17.23
C ASN A 66 -17.11 -3.92 -16.16
N ARG A 67 -18.24 -4.62 -16.32
CA ARG A 67 -18.69 -5.70 -15.42
C ARG A 67 -17.64 -6.79 -15.24
N SER A 68 -16.93 -7.20 -16.31
CA SER A 68 -15.91 -8.25 -16.21
C SER A 68 -14.77 -7.83 -15.28
N GLN A 69 -14.33 -6.58 -15.35
CA GLN A 69 -13.33 -6.03 -14.43
C GLN A 69 -13.85 -5.96 -13.00
N GLU A 70 -15.11 -5.55 -12.80
CA GLU A 70 -15.70 -5.49 -11.47
C GLU A 70 -15.87 -6.87 -10.85
N ILE A 71 -16.32 -7.86 -11.63
CA ILE A 71 -16.47 -9.24 -11.17
C ILE A 71 -15.10 -9.83 -10.82
N GLU A 72 -14.09 -9.63 -11.66
CA GLU A 72 -12.73 -10.05 -11.38
C GLU A 72 -12.20 -9.41 -10.09
N LEU A 73 -12.51 -8.13 -9.88
CA LEU A 73 -12.11 -7.40 -8.67
C LEU A 73 -12.82 -7.97 -7.43
N LEU A 74 -14.13 -8.12 -7.46
CA LEU A 74 -14.91 -8.69 -6.36
C LEU A 74 -14.42 -10.09 -5.98
N LEU A 75 -14.12 -10.93 -6.97
CA LEU A 75 -13.57 -12.26 -6.75
C LEU A 75 -12.15 -12.19 -6.17
N SER A 76 -11.31 -11.30 -6.70
CA SER A 76 -9.94 -11.11 -6.20
C SER A 76 -9.93 -10.61 -4.76
N ASP A 77 -10.79 -9.65 -4.43
CA ASP A 77 -10.95 -9.12 -3.08
C ASP A 77 -11.49 -10.21 -2.13
N ALA A 78 -12.52 -10.95 -2.56
CA ALA A 78 -13.11 -12.04 -1.76
C ALA A 78 -12.13 -13.19 -1.51
N LEU A 79 -11.21 -13.44 -2.45
CA LEU A 79 -10.17 -14.46 -2.35
C LEU A 79 -8.86 -13.94 -1.76
N GLY A 80 -8.78 -12.66 -1.39
CA GLY A 80 -7.57 -12.05 -0.81
C GLY A 80 -6.40 -11.88 -1.78
N LEU A 81 -6.65 -11.87 -3.09
CA LEU A 81 -5.64 -11.79 -4.16
C LEU A 81 -5.26 -10.35 -4.52
N ASN A 82 -5.95 -9.36 -3.97
CA ASN A 82 -5.79 -7.95 -4.31
C ASN A 82 -5.24 -7.08 -3.15
N ILE A 83 -4.50 -7.70 -2.25
CA ILE A 83 -3.77 -7.04 -1.16
C ILE A 83 -2.41 -7.73 -0.95
N PRO A 84 -1.36 -7.00 -0.54
CA PRO A 84 -0.15 -7.61 0.00
C PRO A 84 -0.47 -8.41 1.26
N SER A 85 0.12 -9.60 1.40
CA SER A 85 -0.12 -10.47 2.57
C SER A 85 0.58 -9.97 3.84
N LYS A 86 1.63 -9.17 3.70
CA LYS A 86 2.52 -8.77 4.80
C LYS A 86 2.87 -7.29 4.76
N ALA A 87 3.08 -6.70 5.94
CA ALA A 87 3.61 -5.36 6.09
C ALA A 87 4.87 -5.31 6.99
N VAL A 88 5.84 -4.47 6.64
CA VAL A 88 6.96 -4.09 7.50
C VAL A 88 6.73 -2.67 7.98
N ILE A 89 6.75 -2.46 9.30
CA ILE A 89 6.55 -1.13 9.89
C ILE A 89 7.85 -0.68 10.55
N LEU A 90 8.34 0.48 10.12
CA LEU A 90 9.59 1.06 10.58
C LEU A 90 9.34 1.92 11.83
N VAL A 91 9.81 1.46 12.98
CA VAL A 91 9.64 2.13 14.29
C VAL A 91 10.96 2.33 15.07
N GLY A 92 12.11 2.20 14.40
CA GLY A 92 13.44 2.28 15.03
C GLY A 92 13.96 3.69 15.38
N GLY A 93 13.28 4.75 14.92
CA GLY A 93 13.75 6.14 15.04
C GLY A 93 13.73 6.70 16.47
N LYS A 94 14.76 7.51 16.81
CA LYS A 94 14.91 8.13 18.15
C LYS A 94 13.90 9.25 18.46
N GLY A 95 13.24 9.83 17.43
CA GLY A 95 12.22 10.86 17.63
C GLY A 95 12.70 12.17 18.30
N THR A 96 13.98 12.55 18.16
CA THR A 96 14.63 13.61 18.95
C THR A 96 13.93 14.98 18.96
N ARG A 97 13.17 15.32 17.91
CA ARG A 97 12.40 16.57 17.79
C ARG A 97 11.17 16.64 18.71
N LEU A 98 10.79 15.52 19.31
CA LEU A 98 9.68 15.39 20.25
C LEU A 98 10.15 15.25 21.71
N ARG A 99 11.43 15.46 21.98
CA ARG A 99 11.92 15.49 23.37
C ARG A 99 11.23 16.61 24.17
N PRO A 100 10.87 16.37 25.44
CA PRO A 100 11.24 15.21 26.26
C PRO A 100 10.31 13.98 26.15
N LEU A 101 9.23 14.03 25.36
CA LEU A 101 8.26 12.91 25.24
C LEU A 101 8.96 11.60 24.83
N THR A 102 9.87 11.71 23.86
CA THR A 102 10.56 10.54 23.30
C THR A 102 11.74 10.02 24.11
N ASP A 103 12.02 10.62 25.27
CA ASP A 103 13.08 10.10 26.15
C ASP A 103 12.63 8.83 26.90
N LYS A 104 11.31 8.65 27.08
CA LYS A 104 10.74 7.49 27.79
C LYS A 104 9.80 6.64 26.93
N MET A 105 9.35 7.16 25.79
CA MET A 105 8.36 6.53 24.93
C MET A 105 8.79 6.58 23.46
N PRO A 106 8.82 5.46 22.72
CA PRO A 106 9.06 5.49 21.28
C PRO A 106 8.02 6.36 20.56
N LYS A 107 8.41 7.04 19.49
CA LYS A 107 7.51 7.93 18.73
C LYS A 107 6.22 7.22 18.28
N GLY A 108 6.32 5.99 17.77
CA GLY A 108 5.17 5.20 17.34
C GLY A 108 4.17 4.84 18.45
N LEU A 109 4.59 4.92 19.71
CA LEU A 109 3.73 4.66 20.89
C LEU A 109 3.09 5.92 21.47
N ILE A 110 3.42 7.11 20.96
CA ILE A 110 2.76 8.35 21.38
C ILE A 110 1.26 8.23 21.03
N PRO A 111 0.36 8.49 22.00
CA PRO A 111 -1.07 8.41 21.75
C PRO A 111 -1.56 9.60 20.94
N VAL A 112 -2.40 9.33 19.95
CA VAL A 112 -3.24 10.33 19.28
C VAL A 112 -4.67 9.82 19.36
N GLN A 113 -5.60 10.66 19.83
CA GLN A 113 -7.01 10.24 20.04
C GLN A 113 -7.11 8.98 20.93
N GLY A 114 -6.31 8.93 22.00
CA GLY A 114 -6.32 7.83 22.97
C GLY A 114 -5.64 6.52 22.53
N LYS A 115 -5.08 6.47 21.32
CA LYS A 115 -4.49 5.26 20.73
C LYS A 115 -3.07 5.52 20.19
N PRO A 116 -2.10 4.59 20.38
CA PRO A 116 -0.77 4.70 19.78
C PRO A 116 -0.81 4.94 18.27
N ILE A 117 0.08 5.78 17.73
CA ILE A 117 0.20 6.02 16.27
C ILE A 117 0.32 4.70 15.50
N THR A 118 1.16 3.77 15.95
CA THR A 118 1.33 2.46 15.30
C THR A 118 0.04 1.62 15.34
N GLU A 119 -0.84 1.80 16.32
CA GLU A 119 -2.11 1.09 16.40
C GLU A 119 -3.15 1.64 15.40
N HIS A 120 -3.14 2.94 15.10
CA HIS A 120 -3.93 3.48 13.97
C HIS A 120 -3.51 2.85 12.63
N LEU A 121 -2.22 2.59 12.45
CA LEU A 121 -1.72 1.88 11.27
C LEU A 121 -2.16 0.40 11.27
N PHE A 122 -2.21 -0.27 12.42
CA PHE A 122 -2.80 -1.60 12.51
C PHE A 122 -4.28 -1.60 12.15
N ASP A 123 -5.04 -0.59 12.54
CA ASP A 123 -6.45 -0.49 12.14
C ASP A 123 -6.61 -0.29 10.63
N LEU A 124 -5.74 0.52 10.00
CA LEU A 124 -5.69 0.64 8.54
C LEU A 124 -5.41 -0.72 7.87
N LEU A 125 -4.42 -1.47 8.36
CA LEU A 125 -4.07 -2.79 7.81
C LEU A 125 -5.21 -3.79 7.99
N LYS A 126 -5.80 -3.87 9.20
CA LYS A 126 -6.93 -4.77 9.50
C LYS A 126 -8.17 -4.46 8.68
N LYS A 127 -8.48 -3.19 8.43
CA LYS A 127 -9.58 -2.76 7.55
C LYS A 127 -9.49 -3.43 6.19
N HIS A 128 -8.27 -3.62 5.69
CA HIS A 128 -7.99 -4.25 4.41
C HIS A 128 -7.57 -5.73 4.53
N GLY A 129 -7.82 -6.37 5.68
CA GLY A 129 -7.58 -7.80 5.88
C GLY A 129 -6.13 -8.21 6.19
N ILE A 130 -5.20 -7.24 6.26
CA ILE A 130 -3.77 -7.49 6.45
C ILE A 130 -3.46 -7.61 7.94
N ARG A 131 -2.94 -8.76 8.35
CA ARG A 131 -2.69 -9.08 9.77
C ARG A 131 -1.24 -9.44 10.08
N ASP A 132 -0.48 -9.89 9.09
CA ASP A 132 0.92 -10.26 9.26
C ASP A 132 1.83 -9.04 9.17
N VAL A 133 2.48 -8.71 10.30
CA VAL A 133 3.34 -7.55 10.43
C VAL A 133 4.72 -7.93 10.95
N ILE A 134 5.74 -7.28 10.39
CA ILE A 134 7.09 -7.23 10.93
C ILE A 134 7.31 -5.81 11.47
N LEU A 135 7.53 -5.66 12.77
CA LEU A 135 7.97 -4.39 13.35
C LEU A 135 9.50 -4.31 13.32
N SER A 136 10.04 -3.35 12.58
CA SER A 136 11.46 -3.00 12.69
C SER A 136 11.67 -2.06 13.86
N THR A 137 12.24 -2.59 14.93
CA THR A 137 12.45 -1.90 16.20
C THR A 137 13.91 -1.60 16.43
N GLY A 138 14.20 -0.46 17.04
CA GLY A 138 15.55 -0.04 17.39
C GLY A 138 15.56 0.58 18.78
N HIS A 139 15.56 1.91 18.86
CA HIS A 139 15.48 2.62 20.14
C HIS A 139 14.21 2.24 20.92
N LEU A 140 14.36 1.94 22.23
CA LEU A 140 13.27 1.55 23.13
C LEU A 140 12.42 0.35 22.63
N ARG A 141 13.04 -0.57 21.89
CA ARG A 141 12.39 -1.78 21.32
C ARG A 141 11.52 -2.57 22.29
N ASP A 142 11.94 -2.70 23.55
CA ASP A 142 11.22 -3.49 24.55
C ASP A 142 9.81 -2.96 24.79
N ARG A 143 9.58 -1.64 24.63
CA ARG A 143 8.27 -1.01 24.78
C ARG A 143 7.25 -1.50 23.75
N PHE A 144 7.69 -1.79 22.52
CA PHE A 144 6.80 -2.35 21.51
C PHE A 144 6.39 -3.78 21.86
N ARG A 145 7.35 -4.61 22.30
CA ARG A 145 7.07 -5.97 22.77
C ARG A 145 6.16 -5.99 24.00
N GLU A 146 6.41 -5.11 24.98
CA GLU A 146 5.54 -4.93 26.16
C GLU A 146 4.11 -4.55 25.76
N ARG A 147 3.95 -3.62 24.80
CA ARG A 147 2.65 -3.09 24.40
C ARG A 147 1.84 -4.01 23.48
N PHE A 148 2.51 -4.71 22.57
CA PHE A 148 1.84 -5.45 21.50
C PHE A 148 2.03 -6.97 21.58
N GLY A 149 3.05 -7.48 22.25
CA GLY A 149 3.33 -8.91 22.31
C GLY A 149 3.45 -9.52 20.91
N ASP A 150 2.80 -10.64 20.67
CA ASP A 150 2.66 -11.27 19.34
C ASP A 150 1.53 -10.67 18.48
N GLY A 151 0.83 -9.64 18.97
CA GLY A 151 -0.29 -9.00 18.29
C GLY A 151 -1.65 -9.70 18.46
N SER A 152 -1.71 -10.89 19.06
CA SER A 152 -2.95 -11.68 19.17
C SER A 152 -4.08 -10.91 19.86
N LYS A 153 -3.77 -10.15 20.91
CA LYS A 153 -4.73 -9.32 21.66
C LYS A 153 -5.36 -8.19 20.85
N ILE A 154 -4.74 -7.80 19.74
CA ILE A 154 -5.22 -6.70 18.88
C ILE A 154 -5.62 -7.19 17.47
N GLY A 155 -5.70 -8.51 17.28
CA GLY A 155 -6.08 -9.13 16.01
C GLY A 155 -5.00 -9.10 14.93
N MET A 156 -3.73 -9.04 15.33
CA MET A 156 -2.55 -9.02 14.45
C MET A 156 -1.68 -10.25 14.69
N ASN A 157 -0.79 -10.55 13.73
CA ASN A 157 0.34 -11.46 13.89
C ASN A 157 1.64 -10.66 13.76
N ILE A 158 2.28 -10.36 14.88
CA ILE A 158 3.44 -9.46 14.93
C ILE A 158 4.72 -10.25 15.19
N SER A 159 5.65 -10.11 14.25
CA SER A 159 7.05 -10.49 14.40
C SER A 159 7.92 -9.24 14.52
N TYR A 160 9.13 -9.41 15.03
CA TYR A 160 10.04 -8.30 15.32
C TYR A 160 11.37 -8.51 14.63
N VAL A 161 11.87 -7.46 14.02
CA VAL A 161 13.25 -7.36 13.55
C VAL A 161 13.92 -6.26 14.37
N GLU A 162 15.04 -6.60 14.99
CA GLU A 162 15.75 -5.69 15.88
C GLU A 162 16.97 -5.10 15.18
N GLU A 163 17.02 -3.78 15.12
CA GLU A 163 18.15 -3.01 14.65
C GLU A 163 19.14 -2.82 15.80
N ALA A 164 20.32 -3.44 15.70
CA ALA A 164 21.40 -3.25 16.68
C ALA A 164 21.94 -1.80 16.66
N GLU A 165 21.93 -1.20 15.47
CA GLU A 165 22.30 0.19 15.20
C GLU A 165 21.31 0.77 14.18
N PRO A 166 21.15 2.10 14.06
CA PRO A 166 20.24 2.66 13.06
C PRO A 166 20.66 2.28 11.64
N LEU A 167 19.83 1.55 10.90
CA LEU A 167 20.15 1.07 9.55
C LEU A 167 19.46 1.87 8.42
N GLY A 168 18.80 2.97 8.76
CA GLY A 168 18.00 3.76 7.81
C GLY A 168 16.68 3.10 7.46
N THR A 169 15.99 3.58 6.43
CA THR A 169 14.65 3.11 6.04
C THR A 169 14.68 1.82 5.22
N ALA A 170 15.79 1.53 4.53
CA ALA A 170 15.94 0.35 3.69
C ALA A 170 16.64 -0.81 4.42
N GLY A 171 17.57 -0.51 5.33
CA GLY A 171 18.39 -1.52 6.01
C GLY A 171 17.59 -2.63 6.72
N PRO A 172 16.50 -2.32 7.45
CA PRO A 172 15.64 -3.34 8.07
C PRO A 172 15.01 -4.33 7.10
N LEU A 173 14.70 -3.89 5.88
CA LEU A 173 14.09 -4.77 4.88
C LEU A 173 15.05 -5.89 4.47
N ARG A 174 16.36 -5.60 4.48
CA ARG A 174 17.40 -6.60 4.22
C ARG A 174 17.47 -7.64 5.32
N LEU A 175 17.30 -7.25 6.58
CA LEU A 175 17.22 -8.18 7.72
C LEU A 175 15.98 -9.07 7.61
N ALA A 176 14.87 -8.52 7.11
CA ALA A 176 13.63 -9.24 6.90
C ALA A 176 13.57 -10.06 5.59
N ARG A 177 14.63 -10.09 4.77
CA ARG A 177 14.61 -10.64 3.39
C ARG A 177 14.12 -12.09 3.29
N SER A 178 14.39 -12.93 4.28
CA SER A 178 13.91 -14.32 4.29
C SER A 178 12.38 -14.40 4.44
N LEU A 179 11.74 -13.37 4.96
CA LEU A 179 10.30 -13.30 5.25
C LEU A 179 9.50 -12.58 4.16
N LEU A 180 10.16 -11.96 3.18
CA LEU A 180 9.56 -11.11 2.15
C LEU A 180 9.71 -11.79 0.77
N LYS A 181 8.74 -12.63 0.41
CA LYS A 181 8.77 -13.46 -0.82
C LYS A 181 7.75 -13.07 -1.88
N GLU A 182 6.79 -12.24 -1.50
CA GLU A 182 5.74 -11.69 -2.35
C GLU A 182 5.74 -10.18 -2.15
N SER A 183 4.97 -9.44 -2.96
CA SER A 183 4.76 -8.01 -2.76
C SER A 183 4.34 -7.72 -1.32
N PHE A 184 4.95 -6.72 -0.70
CA PHE A 184 4.77 -6.40 0.71
C PHE A 184 4.63 -4.90 0.92
N ILE A 185 3.95 -4.53 2.00
CA ILE A 185 3.85 -3.14 2.41
C ILE A 185 5.08 -2.77 3.22
N VAL A 186 5.56 -1.53 3.04
CA VAL A 186 6.45 -0.88 4.00
C VAL A 186 5.78 0.40 4.46
N SER A 187 5.75 0.66 5.75
CA SER A 187 5.24 1.92 6.29
C SER A 187 6.14 2.48 7.37
N ASN A 188 6.33 3.79 7.36
CA ASN A 188 6.79 4.53 8.52
C ASN A 188 5.73 4.37 9.64
N GLY A 189 6.18 4.08 10.85
CA GLY A 189 5.31 3.84 12.00
C GLY A 189 4.99 5.09 12.83
N ASP A 190 5.29 6.27 12.29
CA ASP A 190 5.29 7.55 13.01
C ASP A 190 4.51 8.66 12.28
N GLU A 191 3.54 8.25 11.47
CA GLU A 191 2.62 9.08 10.69
C GLU A 191 1.22 8.46 10.78
N LEU A 192 0.18 9.30 10.76
CA LEU A 192 -1.21 8.85 10.63
C LEU A 192 -1.63 8.97 9.16
N LYS A 193 -2.32 7.95 8.65
CA LYS A 193 -2.71 7.88 7.24
C LYS A 193 -3.94 7.01 7.05
N ASP A 194 -4.80 7.38 6.09
CA ASP A 194 -5.94 6.59 5.65
C ASP A 194 -5.86 6.38 4.14
N ILE A 195 -5.36 5.21 3.75
CA ILE A 195 -5.01 4.87 2.36
C ILE A 195 -5.88 3.71 1.88
N ASN A 196 -6.39 3.80 0.66
CA ASN A 196 -7.05 2.67 0.01
C ASN A 196 -5.99 1.68 -0.52
N ILE A 197 -5.60 0.71 0.32
CA ILE A 197 -4.55 -0.28 0.00
C ILE A 197 -4.92 -1.12 -1.22
N PRO A 198 -6.14 -1.68 -1.36
CA PRO A 198 -6.52 -2.44 -2.55
C PRO A 198 -6.36 -1.62 -3.85
N ARG A 199 -6.76 -0.35 -3.86
CA ARG A 199 -6.59 0.54 -5.02
C ARG A 199 -5.12 0.79 -5.34
N MET A 200 -4.30 1.05 -4.32
CA MET A 200 -2.87 1.22 -4.47
C MET A 200 -2.19 -0.06 -5.02
N PHE A 201 -2.61 -1.24 -4.55
CA PHE A 201 -2.06 -2.52 -4.99
C PHE A 201 -2.44 -2.85 -6.44
N ARG A 202 -3.68 -2.54 -6.86
CA ARG A 202 -4.07 -2.65 -8.28
C ARG A 202 -3.19 -1.79 -9.18
N LEU A 203 -2.89 -0.56 -8.76
CA LEU A 203 -1.99 0.31 -9.52
C LEU A 203 -0.59 -0.29 -9.60
N HIS A 204 -0.07 -0.82 -8.48
CA HIS A 204 1.23 -1.47 -8.41
C HIS A 204 1.36 -2.63 -9.42
N ARG A 205 0.39 -3.55 -9.41
CA ARG A 205 0.38 -4.74 -10.26
C ARG A 205 0.18 -4.46 -11.76
N ARG A 206 -0.52 -3.39 -12.13
CA ARG A 206 -0.84 -3.08 -13.55
C ARG A 206 0.34 -2.57 -14.36
N LYS A 207 1.47 -2.21 -13.74
CA LYS A 207 2.47 -1.33 -14.37
C LYS A 207 3.92 -1.81 -14.22
N ASP A 208 4.15 -3.09 -13.92
CA ASP A 208 5.47 -3.69 -13.72
C ASP A 208 6.37 -2.87 -12.78
N ALA A 209 5.76 -2.32 -11.72
CA ALA A 209 6.43 -1.49 -10.75
C ALA A 209 7.19 -2.37 -9.76
N LEU A 210 8.41 -1.99 -9.40
CA LEU A 210 9.08 -2.57 -8.23
C LEU A 210 8.68 -1.88 -6.93
N ALA A 211 8.24 -0.63 -7.04
CA ALA A 211 7.78 0.14 -5.91
C ALA A 211 6.65 1.08 -6.30
N THR A 212 5.64 1.17 -5.45
CA THR A 212 4.61 2.20 -5.50
C THR A 212 4.64 3.00 -4.20
N ILE A 213 4.70 4.32 -4.29
CA ILE A 213 4.73 5.25 -3.14
C ILE A 213 3.36 5.89 -3.00
N ALA A 214 2.78 5.89 -1.79
CA ALA A 214 1.62 6.70 -1.48
C ALA A 214 2.03 8.18 -1.41
N LEU A 215 1.32 9.04 -2.15
CA LEU A 215 1.63 10.46 -2.27
C LEU A 215 0.49 11.32 -1.74
N THR A 216 0.84 12.41 -1.06
CA THR A 216 -0.10 13.46 -0.67
C THR A 216 0.47 14.84 -1.00
N SER A 217 -0.38 15.87 -1.04
CA SER A 217 0.03 17.23 -1.36
C SER A 217 0.19 18.08 -0.11
N VAL A 218 1.28 18.83 0.00
CA VAL A 218 1.52 19.78 1.09
C VAL A 218 1.93 21.15 0.56
N GLN A 219 1.70 22.20 1.36
CA GLN A 219 2.12 23.55 0.98
C GLN A 219 3.63 23.77 1.01
N ASP A 220 4.34 23.07 1.90
CA ASP A 220 5.81 23.11 1.99
C ASP A 220 6.37 21.68 1.97
N PRO A 221 6.97 21.25 0.85
CA PRO A 221 7.46 19.89 0.70
C PRO A 221 8.90 19.71 1.25
N SER A 222 9.56 20.76 1.73
CA SER A 222 11.00 20.75 2.03
C SER A 222 11.44 19.76 3.11
N ALA A 223 10.50 19.29 3.93
CA ALA A 223 10.74 18.32 4.99
C ALA A 223 10.64 16.84 4.54
N TYR A 224 10.28 16.59 3.27
CA TYR A 224 9.88 15.26 2.79
C TYR A 224 10.55 14.90 1.46
N GLY A 225 10.44 13.62 1.07
CA GLY A 225 10.73 13.20 -0.30
C GLY A 225 9.64 13.70 -1.25
N VAL A 226 10.03 14.27 -2.38
CA VAL A 226 9.14 14.93 -3.34
C VAL A 226 9.17 14.21 -4.67
N ALA A 227 8.00 13.90 -5.22
CA ALA A 227 7.85 13.16 -6.45
C ALA A 227 7.25 14.03 -7.56
N ARG A 228 7.75 13.92 -8.78
CA ARG A 228 7.09 14.43 -9.99
C ARG A 228 6.51 13.28 -10.78
N LEU A 229 5.25 13.41 -11.17
CA LEU A 229 4.50 12.37 -11.88
C LEU A 229 4.42 12.65 -13.38
N ASP A 230 4.44 11.57 -14.15
CA ASP A 230 3.93 11.48 -15.53
C ASP A 230 2.94 10.29 -15.57
N GLY A 231 1.64 10.59 -15.60
CA GLY A 231 0.61 9.62 -15.27
C GLY A 231 0.82 9.05 -13.86
N SER A 232 0.96 7.72 -13.75
CA SER A 232 1.31 7.07 -12.48
C SER A 232 2.81 6.85 -12.27
N ARG A 233 3.66 7.15 -13.27
CA ARG A 233 5.11 6.98 -13.17
C ARG A 233 5.71 8.13 -12.39
N ILE A 234 6.56 7.83 -11.41
CA ILE A 234 7.42 8.85 -10.80
C ILE A 234 8.63 9.00 -11.72
N VAL A 235 8.72 10.14 -12.40
CA VAL A 235 9.83 10.47 -13.31
C VAL A 235 11.00 11.12 -12.60
N GLU A 236 10.76 11.65 -11.40
CA GLU A 236 11.77 12.31 -10.57
C GLU A 236 11.37 12.19 -9.11
N PHE A 237 12.32 11.79 -8.26
CA PHE A 237 12.15 11.71 -6.81
C PHE A 237 13.35 12.38 -6.13
N VAL A 238 13.09 13.35 -5.25
CA VAL A 238 14.12 14.12 -4.56
C VAL A 238 13.85 14.14 -3.06
N GLU A 239 14.77 13.64 -2.25
CA GLU A 239 14.65 13.65 -0.78
C GLU A 239 14.98 15.04 -0.20
N LYS A 240 14.01 15.65 0.48
CA LYS A 240 14.16 16.93 1.21
C LYS A 240 14.83 18.04 0.39
N PRO A 241 14.29 18.37 -0.80
CA PRO A 241 14.78 19.51 -1.57
C PRO A 241 14.50 20.81 -0.82
N LYS A 242 15.25 21.87 -1.15
CA LYS A 242 14.79 23.22 -0.82
C LYS A 242 13.48 23.50 -1.55
N ARG A 243 12.59 24.31 -0.95
CA ARG A 243 11.29 24.68 -1.52
C ARG A 243 11.40 25.14 -2.98
N GLU A 244 12.36 26.01 -3.29
CA GLU A 244 12.56 26.53 -4.66
C GLU A 244 12.98 25.47 -5.69
N ASN A 245 13.52 24.34 -5.24
CA ASN A 245 14.01 23.25 -6.08
C ASN A 245 13.11 22.01 -6.03
N ALA A 246 11.97 22.10 -5.33
CA ALA A 246 11.04 20.98 -5.23
C ALA A 246 10.35 20.78 -6.59
N PRO A 247 10.39 19.57 -7.18
CA PRO A 247 9.85 19.35 -8.52
C PRO A 247 8.31 19.32 -8.55
N SER A 248 7.67 19.30 -7.39
CA SER A 248 6.22 19.40 -7.20
C SER A 248 5.88 19.66 -5.71
N ASN A 249 4.59 19.65 -5.37
CA ASN A 249 4.09 19.63 -3.98
C ASN A 249 3.66 18.22 -3.52
N LEU A 250 3.85 17.19 -4.35
CA LEU A 250 3.51 15.80 -4.04
C LEU A 250 4.64 15.17 -3.24
N ILE A 251 4.36 14.86 -1.97
CA ILE A 251 5.31 14.27 -1.05
C ILE A 251 5.06 12.79 -0.82
N ASN A 252 6.14 12.10 -0.49
CA ASN A 252 6.12 10.76 0.06
C ASN A 252 5.41 10.72 1.42
N ALA A 253 4.31 9.98 1.50
CA ALA A 253 3.49 9.82 2.70
C ALA A 253 3.94 8.64 3.60
N GLY A 254 5.15 8.11 3.38
CA GLY A 254 5.77 7.07 4.20
C GLY A 254 5.04 5.74 4.16
N PHE A 255 4.37 5.41 3.06
CA PHE A 255 3.67 4.15 2.85
C PHE A 255 3.93 3.66 1.42
N TYR A 256 4.36 2.41 1.32
CA TYR A 256 4.91 1.84 0.11
C TYR A 256 4.38 0.43 -0.11
N ILE A 257 4.25 0.04 -1.38
CA ILE A 257 4.16 -1.37 -1.77
C ILE A 257 5.41 -1.66 -2.58
N LEU A 258 6.15 -2.69 -2.18
CA LEU A 258 7.42 -3.09 -2.77
C LEU A 258 7.37 -4.54 -3.23
N GLU A 259 8.07 -4.84 -4.31
CA GLU A 259 8.37 -6.20 -4.73
C GLU A 259 9.68 -6.72 -4.07
N PRO A 260 9.82 -8.02 -3.82
CA PRO A 260 11.02 -8.62 -3.22
C PRO A 260 12.35 -8.26 -3.91
N GLU A 261 12.33 -8.03 -5.22
CA GLU A 261 13.48 -7.67 -6.04
C GLU A 261 14.09 -6.32 -5.63
N VAL A 262 13.31 -5.43 -5.01
CA VAL A 262 13.84 -4.18 -4.44
C VAL A 262 14.93 -4.46 -3.41
N LEU A 263 14.86 -5.60 -2.70
CA LEU A 263 15.81 -5.96 -1.66
C LEU A 263 17.22 -6.20 -2.19
N ASP A 264 17.38 -6.51 -3.48
CA ASP A 264 18.69 -6.65 -4.14
C ASP A 264 19.36 -5.31 -4.43
N MET A 265 18.60 -4.22 -4.40
CA MET A 265 19.13 -2.86 -4.58
C MET A 265 19.64 -2.24 -3.28
N ILE A 266 19.37 -2.87 -2.13
CA ILE A 266 19.68 -2.34 -0.81
C ILE A 266 21.11 -2.70 -0.41
N HIS A 267 21.95 -1.69 -0.22
CA HIS A 267 23.33 -1.88 0.21
C HIS A 267 23.42 -2.40 1.65
N PRO A 268 24.47 -3.16 2.01
CA PRO A 268 24.73 -3.53 3.39
C PRO A 268 24.94 -2.33 4.32
N GLY A 269 24.40 -2.40 5.53
CA GLY A 269 24.54 -1.36 6.55
C GLY A 269 23.45 -0.29 6.47
N PHE A 270 23.80 0.96 6.76
CA PHE A 270 22.88 2.09 6.67
C PHE A 270 22.47 2.34 5.22
N SER A 271 21.18 2.28 4.94
CA SER A 271 20.62 2.62 3.62
C SER A 271 19.21 3.19 3.75
N MET A 272 18.88 4.14 2.89
CA MET A 272 17.58 4.80 2.84
C MET A 272 16.89 4.55 1.51
N LEU A 273 15.62 4.12 1.54
CA LEU A 273 14.80 3.95 0.34
C LEU A 273 14.74 5.24 -0.47
N GLU A 274 14.55 6.37 0.22
CA GLU A 274 14.32 7.70 -0.34
C GLU A 274 15.54 8.27 -1.06
N LYS A 275 16.75 7.80 -0.73
CA LYS A 275 18.01 8.28 -1.32
C LYS A 275 18.67 7.25 -2.22
N ASP A 276 18.68 5.99 -1.80
CA ASP A 276 19.51 4.95 -2.43
C ASP A 276 18.74 4.08 -3.43
N VAL A 277 17.40 4.04 -3.32
CA VAL A 277 16.54 3.12 -4.08
C VAL A 277 15.56 3.86 -4.99
N PHE A 278 14.68 4.69 -4.44
CA PHE A 278 13.61 5.36 -5.20
C PHE A 278 14.15 6.22 -6.36
N PRO A 279 15.22 7.02 -6.20
CA PRO A 279 15.76 7.77 -7.33
C PRO A 279 16.26 6.88 -8.48
N LYS A 280 16.77 5.67 -8.18
CA LYS A 280 17.19 4.70 -9.21
C LYS A 280 15.97 4.10 -9.92
N LEU A 281 14.98 3.63 -9.15
CA LEU A 281 13.73 3.09 -9.71
C LEU A 281 12.95 4.12 -10.54
N ALA A 282 13.01 5.40 -10.17
CA ALA A 282 12.43 6.48 -10.97
C ALA A 282 13.12 6.59 -12.35
N LYS A 283 14.45 6.57 -12.39
CA LYS A 283 15.25 6.60 -13.64
C LYS A 283 15.00 5.38 -14.52
N GLU A 284 14.83 4.21 -13.91
CA GLU A 284 14.51 2.96 -14.61
C GLU A 284 13.04 2.87 -15.05
N GLY A 285 12.20 3.84 -14.66
CA GLY A 285 10.77 3.83 -14.98
C GLY A 285 9.99 2.73 -14.25
N ARG A 286 10.52 2.21 -13.13
CA ARG A 286 9.93 1.13 -12.31
C ARG A 286 9.32 1.63 -10.99
N LEU A 287 9.32 2.94 -10.77
CA LEU A 287 8.68 3.59 -9.62
C LEU A 287 7.31 4.17 -10.00
N ARG A 288 6.29 3.92 -9.17
CA ARG A 288 4.94 4.49 -9.31
C ARG A 288 4.57 5.36 -8.13
N GLY A 289 3.72 6.34 -8.38
CA GLY A 289 3.10 7.16 -7.36
C GLY A 289 1.61 6.90 -7.31
N PHE A 290 1.07 6.80 -6.10
CA PHE A 290 -0.35 6.68 -5.81
C PHE A 290 -0.81 7.89 -5.00
N PRO A 291 -1.28 8.97 -5.65
CA PRO A 291 -1.93 10.07 -4.95
C PRO A 291 -3.19 9.57 -4.23
N PHE A 292 -3.38 9.94 -2.97
CA PHE A 292 -4.59 9.61 -2.21
C PHE A 292 -5.21 10.87 -1.58
N ALA A 293 -6.54 10.88 -1.49
CA ALA A 293 -7.33 11.99 -0.92
C ALA A 293 -7.62 11.83 0.58
N GLY A 294 -7.33 10.67 1.16
CA GLY A 294 -7.55 10.40 2.58
C GLY A 294 -6.67 11.23 3.53
N GLN A 295 -6.99 11.15 4.82
CA GLN A 295 -6.27 11.90 5.85
C GLN A 295 -4.80 11.48 5.93
N TRP A 296 -3.91 12.47 6.12
CA TRP A 296 -2.50 12.23 6.40
C TRP A 296 -1.94 13.28 7.37
N PHE A 297 -1.21 12.81 8.39
CA PHE A 297 -0.54 13.67 9.36
C PHE A 297 0.83 13.10 9.72
N ASP A 298 1.90 13.84 9.42
CA ASP A 298 3.20 13.65 10.08
C ASP A 298 3.08 14.14 11.53
N VAL A 299 3.62 13.38 12.48
CA VAL A 299 3.70 13.78 13.90
C VAL A 299 5.15 14.01 14.35
N GLY A 300 6.01 14.48 13.44
CA GLY A 300 7.46 14.68 13.62
C GLY A 300 7.88 15.82 14.54
N THR A 301 6.96 16.69 14.94
CA THR A 301 7.19 17.85 15.82
C THR A 301 6.00 18.05 16.76
N HIS A 302 6.18 18.81 17.84
CA HIS A 302 5.11 19.08 18.80
C HIS A 302 3.91 19.78 18.15
N GLU A 303 4.15 20.75 17.26
CA GLU A 303 3.10 21.46 16.52
C GLU A 303 2.30 20.52 15.62
N ARG A 304 2.98 19.64 14.88
CA ARG A 304 2.33 18.68 13.99
C ARG A 304 1.59 17.59 14.78
N LEU A 305 2.12 17.16 15.92
CA LEU A 305 1.44 16.25 16.85
C LEU A 305 0.14 16.87 17.38
N ALA A 306 0.19 18.11 17.88
CA ALA A 306 -1.01 18.80 18.35
C ALA A 306 -2.06 19.00 17.24
N LEU A 307 -1.60 19.27 16.01
CA LEU A 307 -2.49 19.34 14.85
C LEU A 307 -3.17 17.99 14.57
N ALA A 308 -2.42 16.90 14.61
CA ALA A 308 -2.93 15.55 14.43
C ALA A 308 -3.93 15.18 15.53
N GLU A 309 -3.64 15.48 16.79
CA GLU A 309 -4.58 15.30 17.91
C GLU A 309 -5.88 16.07 17.69
N LYS A 310 -5.83 17.29 17.13
CA LYS A 310 -7.04 18.07 16.88
C LYS A 310 -7.85 17.58 15.68
N LYS A 311 -7.19 17.11 14.62
CA LYS A 311 -7.82 16.91 13.30
C LYS A 311 -7.97 15.47 12.86
N TRP A 312 -7.23 14.52 13.43
CA TRP A 312 -7.34 13.11 13.06
C TRP A 312 -8.70 12.55 13.47
N LYS A 313 -9.46 12.06 12.49
CA LYS A 313 -10.81 11.49 12.68
C LYS A 313 -10.84 9.96 12.69
N GLY A 314 -9.67 9.32 12.69
CA GLY A 314 -9.56 7.87 12.53
C GLY A 314 -9.62 7.42 11.06
N ILE A 315 -9.65 6.11 10.87
CA ILE A 315 -9.72 5.46 9.56
C ILE A 315 -11.17 5.48 9.07
N SER A 316 -11.41 5.99 7.86
CA SER A 316 -12.75 6.07 7.24
C SER A 316 -13.40 4.70 7.12
N SER A 317 -14.73 4.64 7.23
CA SER A 317 -15.53 3.46 6.93
C SER A 317 -15.92 3.40 5.45
N GLY A 318 -14.93 3.43 4.54
CA GLY A 318 -15.05 2.88 3.17
C GLY A 318 -16.03 3.49 2.14
N ASP A 319 -16.92 4.42 2.50
CA ASP A 319 -18.02 4.86 1.61
C ASP A 319 -17.93 6.31 1.12
N GLU A 320 -16.75 6.95 1.19
CA GLU A 320 -16.56 8.22 0.48
C GLU A 320 -16.20 7.91 -0.97
N GLY A 321 -17.24 7.74 -1.78
CA GLY A 321 -17.15 8.04 -3.21
C GLY A 321 -16.60 9.45 -3.35
N ASP A 322 -15.68 9.62 -4.30
CA ASP A 322 -15.10 10.91 -4.65
C ASP A 322 -16.25 11.89 -4.97
N GLU A 323 -16.67 12.71 -3.99
CA GLU A 323 -17.53 13.85 -4.24
C GLU A 323 -16.64 15.00 -4.78
N GLU A 324 -17.07 15.48 -5.95
CA GLU A 324 -16.51 16.45 -6.90
C GLU A 324 -15.58 17.56 -6.39
#